data_AF-A0A9D1I322-F1
#
_entry.id   AF-A0A9D1I322-F1
#
_cell.length_a   1.000
_cell.length_b   1.000
_cell.length_c   1.000
_cell.angle_alpha   90.00
_cell.angle_beta   90.00
_cell.angle_gamma   90.00
#
_symmetry.space_group_name_H-M   'P 1'
#
loop_
_entity.id
_entity.type
_entity.pdbx_description
1 polymer ?
#
loop_
_entity_poly.entity_id
_entity_poly.type
_entity_poly.pdbx_seq_one_letter_code
_entity_poly.pdbx_strand_id
1 'polypeptide(L)'
;MNMRKGERLKGILAKPAIFILTAALLLQGPGVAFAEETKSGTEFLAETTAGAPYAADGSYDVETPHVIVNQIYGGSDDGAASHSFIELYNQTEESVDLSGWHVAYRSSQDGDHSGQWQYLELSGTIEGKGYFLIRCGEAGGEYQVPEGNMQWDVQLHNKGISVVLLSSYTELTEDFSGAVSDGNRPEGYVDLLAVQGNDEEETQMPPVYEGSVGADQSKKKAVRRDNFTDTDDNAADTVVIDYSDPVEEENGPHGPAGSGDVPDDGKEPETPVSPVYTQTGFDADAKVQLKLTGRVTVGTANADGGVAEIVAYNADNGKAYVVNGQEGHLDVIDVRKDGSLETEST
;
A
#
# COMPACT_ATOMS: atom_id res chain seq x y z
N MET A 1 -11.98 60.34 -21.01
CA MET A 1 -12.23 58.93 -21.39
C MET A 1 -10.87 58.28 -21.59
N ASN A 2 -10.31 57.69 -20.53
CA ASN A 2 -9.02 57.00 -20.55
C ASN A 2 -9.13 55.91 -19.47
N MET A 3 -9.13 54.63 -19.86
CA MET A 3 -8.92 53.52 -18.93
C MET A 3 -7.82 52.61 -19.48
N ARG A 4 -6.80 52.41 -18.65
CA ARG A 4 -5.67 51.50 -18.83
C ARG A 4 -6.04 50.09 -18.37
N LYS A 5 -5.30 49.13 -18.94
CA LYS A 5 -5.09 47.72 -18.57
C LYS A 5 -5.55 47.30 -17.17
N GLY A 6 -6.38 46.25 -17.12
CA GLY A 6 -6.57 45.39 -15.94
C GLY A 6 -5.92 44.03 -16.20
N GLU A 7 -5.00 43.64 -15.31
CA GLU A 7 -4.34 42.35 -15.24
C GLU A 7 -5.31 41.24 -14.79
N ARG A 8 -5.13 40.02 -15.30
CA ARG A 8 -5.87 38.83 -14.86
C ARG A 8 -5.21 38.28 -13.59
N LEU A 9 -5.94 38.29 -12.48
CA LEU A 9 -5.57 37.57 -11.25
C LEU A 9 -5.62 36.05 -11.50
N LYS A 10 -4.50 35.38 -11.24
CA LYS A 10 -4.38 33.91 -11.18
C LYS A 10 -5.13 33.42 -9.96
N GLY A 11 -6.02 32.43 -10.15
CA GLY A 11 -6.69 31.73 -9.05
C GLY A 11 -5.69 30.89 -8.27
N ILE A 12 -5.51 31.22 -7.00
CA ILE A 12 -4.93 30.32 -6.00
C ILE A 12 -6.09 29.44 -5.52
N LEU A 13 -6.01 28.13 -5.77
CA LEU A 13 -6.90 27.16 -5.14
C LEU A 13 -6.58 27.16 -3.63
N ALA A 14 -7.47 27.72 -2.82
CA ALA A 14 -7.42 27.56 -1.37
C ALA A 14 -7.91 26.15 -1.03
N LYS A 15 -7.01 25.30 -0.49
CA LYS A 15 -7.39 24.04 0.16
C LYS A 15 -8.28 24.36 1.39
N PRO A 16 -9.32 23.57 1.69
CA PRO A 16 -10.15 23.82 2.86
C PRO A 16 -9.33 23.51 4.12
N ALA A 17 -9.11 24.52 4.97
CA ALA A 17 -8.61 24.32 6.32
C ALA A 17 -9.79 24.05 7.26
N ILE A 18 -9.88 22.83 7.77
CA ILE A 18 -10.82 22.48 8.86
C ILE A 18 -10.22 23.06 10.15
N PHE A 19 -10.86 24.07 10.72
CA PHE A 19 -10.55 24.57 12.06
C PHE A 19 -11.38 23.81 13.09
N ILE A 20 -10.73 23.00 13.93
CA ILE A 20 -11.36 22.46 15.14
C ILE A 20 -11.20 23.51 16.25
N LEU A 21 -12.31 24.13 16.66
CA LEU A 21 -12.35 25.06 17.78
C LEU A 21 -12.56 24.27 19.09
N THR A 22 -11.49 24.00 19.82
CA THR A 22 -11.61 23.36 21.15
C THR A 22 -11.97 24.43 22.19
N ALA A 23 -13.24 24.48 22.60
CA ALA A 23 -13.68 25.34 23.71
C ALA A 23 -13.28 24.70 25.05
N ALA A 24 -12.23 25.22 25.70
CA ALA A 24 -11.92 24.87 27.09
C ALA A 24 -12.68 25.81 28.04
N LEU A 25 -13.71 25.30 28.71
CA LEU A 25 -14.39 26.01 29.80
C LEU A 25 -13.56 25.87 31.09
N LEU A 26 -12.70 26.85 31.39
CA LEU A 26 -12.05 26.95 32.70
C LEU A 26 -12.88 27.85 33.61
N LEU A 27 -13.61 27.21 34.54
CA LEU A 27 -14.29 27.90 35.64
C LEU A 27 -13.42 27.83 36.89
N GLN A 28 -12.59 28.84 37.16
CA GLN A 28 -11.98 29.05 38.48
C GLN A 28 -11.82 30.54 38.82
N GLY A 29 -12.66 31.03 39.75
CA GLY A 29 -12.36 32.06 40.77
C GLY A 29 -11.97 33.50 40.35
N PRO A 30 -12.17 34.50 41.24
CA PRO A 30 -11.82 35.89 40.96
C PRO A 30 -10.32 36.11 41.19
N GLY A 31 -9.53 35.97 40.13
CA GLY A 31 -8.10 36.30 40.16
C GLY A 31 -7.56 36.42 38.74
N VAL A 32 -7.32 37.65 38.30
CA VAL A 32 -6.79 37.95 36.97
C VAL A 32 -5.30 37.58 36.95
N ALA A 33 -4.92 36.61 36.12
CA ALA A 33 -3.55 36.40 35.68
C ALA A 33 -3.57 36.20 34.15
N PHE A 34 -2.95 37.12 33.43
CA PHE A 34 -2.69 36.96 31.99
C PHE A 34 -1.41 36.14 31.84
N ALA A 35 -1.54 34.90 31.38
CA ALA A 35 -0.44 34.16 30.78
C ALA A 35 -0.79 33.99 29.30
N GLU A 36 -0.04 34.68 28.44
CA GLU A 36 -0.12 34.53 27.00
C GLU A 36 0.78 33.34 26.62
N GLU A 37 0.22 32.13 26.61
CA GLU A 37 0.90 30.94 26.10
C GLU A 37 0.46 30.74 24.64
N THR A 38 1.22 31.29 23.70
CA THR A 38 1.09 30.98 22.27
C THR A 38 1.60 29.55 22.02
N LYS A 39 0.78 28.54 22.31
CA LYS A 39 0.98 27.20 21.75
C LYS A 39 0.46 27.17 20.31
N SER A 40 1.28 27.70 19.41
CA SER A 40 1.20 27.39 17.99
C SER A 40 1.86 26.03 17.78
N GLY A 41 1.10 24.97 17.94
CA GLY A 41 1.57 23.60 17.75
C GLY A 41 0.40 22.70 17.48
N THR A 42 -0.25 22.88 16.33
CA THR A 42 -1.05 21.80 15.75
C THR A 42 -0.02 20.83 15.17
N GLU A 43 0.33 19.79 15.92
CA GLU A 43 1.00 18.64 15.31
C GLU A 43 -0.01 18.00 14.36
N PHE A 44 0.16 18.26 13.07
CA PHE A 44 -0.48 17.46 12.05
C PHE A 44 0.17 16.09 12.17
N LEU A 45 -0.56 15.13 12.75
CA LEU A 45 -0.22 13.72 12.53
C LEU A 45 -0.32 13.52 11.02
N ALA A 46 0.80 13.18 10.38
CA ALA A 46 0.77 12.76 8.99
C ALA A 46 -0.15 11.53 8.92
N GLU A 47 -1.09 11.54 7.99
CA GLU A 47 -1.85 10.33 7.69
C GLU A 47 -0.85 9.33 7.11
N THR A 48 -0.61 8.23 7.83
CA THR A 48 0.24 7.14 7.34
C THR A 48 -0.51 6.41 6.24
N THR A 49 0.08 6.29 5.06
CA THR A 49 -0.50 5.46 4.00
C THR A 49 -0.45 4.00 4.44
N ALA A 50 -1.62 3.36 4.55
CA ALA A 50 -1.70 1.95 4.93
C ALA A 50 -0.89 1.08 3.96
N GLY A 51 -0.15 0.11 4.50
CA GLY A 51 0.70 -0.77 3.69
C GLY A 51 2.00 -0.13 3.18
N ALA A 52 2.39 1.06 3.65
CA ALA A 52 3.68 1.68 3.33
C ALA A 52 4.62 1.72 4.55
N PRO A 53 5.96 1.65 4.38
CA PRO A 53 6.94 1.53 5.46
C PRO A 53 7.27 2.87 6.11
N TYR A 54 6.24 3.55 6.65
CA TYR A 54 6.41 4.83 7.34
C TYR A 54 5.86 4.76 8.75
N ALA A 55 6.69 5.14 9.72
CA ALA A 55 6.28 5.30 11.10
C ALA A 55 5.30 6.48 11.25
N ALA A 56 4.64 6.56 12.41
CA ALA A 56 3.64 7.60 12.69
C ALA A 56 4.20 9.04 12.63
N ASP A 57 5.52 9.21 12.74
CA ASP A 57 6.20 10.51 12.59
C ASP A 57 6.60 10.82 11.13
N GLY A 58 6.26 9.93 10.19
CA GLY A 58 6.56 10.02 8.76
C GLY A 58 8.00 9.60 8.39
N SER A 59 8.79 9.09 9.35
CA SER A 59 10.09 8.51 9.03
C SER A 59 9.95 7.16 8.32
N TYR A 60 10.84 6.89 7.37
CA TYR A 60 10.92 5.59 6.69
C TYR A 60 11.46 4.54 7.68
N ASP A 61 10.79 3.40 7.76
CA ASP A 61 11.15 2.28 8.64
C ASP A 61 10.78 0.96 7.95
N VAL A 62 11.77 0.29 7.37
CA VAL A 62 11.61 -0.99 6.66
C VAL A 62 11.02 -2.10 7.56
N GLU A 63 11.22 -2.00 8.87
CA GLU A 63 10.68 -2.99 9.82
C GLU A 63 9.15 -2.84 10.03
N THR A 64 8.55 -1.75 9.54
CA THR A 64 7.09 -1.59 9.51
C THR A 64 6.51 -2.50 8.44
N PRO A 65 5.63 -3.46 8.75
CA PRO A 65 5.03 -4.34 7.75
C PRO A 65 4.32 -3.53 6.65
N HIS A 66 4.62 -3.85 5.40
CA HIS A 66 4.15 -3.09 4.24
C HIS A 66 3.92 -4.01 3.03
N VAL A 67 3.48 -3.43 1.92
CA VAL A 67 3.38 -4.14 0.65
C VAL A 67 4.76 -4.15 0.00
N ILE A 68 5.26 -5.33 -0.31
CA ILE A 68 6.56 -5.54 -0.95
C ILE A 68 6.39 -6.02 -2.39
N VAL A 69 7.38 -5.73 -3.24
CA VAL A 69 7.62 -6.40 -4.51
C VAL A 69 8.21 -7.77 -4.18
N ASN A 70 7.36 -8.80 -4.19
CA ASN A 70 7.71 -10.14 -3.75
C ASN A 70 8.47 -10.94 -4.80
N GLN A 71 8.13 -10.80 -6.08
CA GLN A 71 8.79 -11.59 -7.13
C GLN A 71 8.81 -10.85 -8.45
N ILE A 72 9.95 -10.93 -9.14
CA ILE A 72 10.11 -10.37 -10.48
C ILE A 72 10.66 -11.42 -11.45
N TYR A 73 9.99 -11.56 -12.59
CA TYR A 73 10.45 -12.41 -13.68
C TYR A 73 10.53 -11.60 -14.98
N GLY A 74 11.74 -11.50 -15.52
CA GLY A 74 12.00 -10.90 -16.83
C GLY A 74 12.36 -11.98 -17.82
N GLY A 75 11.40 -12.38 -18.65
CA GLY A 75 11.63 -13.39 -19.70
C GLY A 75 12.33 -12.81 -20.94
N SER A 76 12.05 -11.53 -21.28
CA SER A 76 12.22 -11.03 -22.64
C SER A 76 11.56 -11.99 -23.66
N ASP A 77 12.07 -12.05 -24.89
CA ASP A 77 11.69 -13.06 -25.86
C ASP A 77 12.33 -14.42 -25.51
N ASP A 78 11.56 -15.52 -25.70
CA ASP A 78 11.98 -16.91 -25.42
C ASP A 78 12.32 -17.19 -23.94
N GLY A 79 11.51 -16.64 -23.03
CA GLY A 79 11.52 -16.94 -21.60
C GLY A 79 11.12 -18.39 -21.31
N ALA A 80 11.42 -18.88 -20.10
CA ALA A 80 10.95 -20.16 -19.59
C ALA A 80 9.47 -20.13 -19.14
N ALA A 81 8.97 -18.95 -18.74
CA ALA A 81 7.55 -18.74 -18.49
C ALA A 81 6.86 -18.00 -19.65
N SER A 82 5.56 -18.22 -19.77
CA SER A 82 4.72 -17.68 -20.85
C SER A 82 4.68 -16.16 -20.87
N HIS A 83 4.83 -15.49 -19.72
CA HIS A 83 4.78 -14.03 -19.57
C HIS A 83 5.84 -13.58 -18.58
N SER A 84 6.36 -12.36 -18.74
CA SER A 84 7.03 -11.65 -17.64
C SER A 84 5.98 -11.31 -16.56
N PHE A 85 6.41 -11.08 -15.32
CA PHE A 85 5.49 -10.69 -14.26
C PHE A 85 6.17 -9.96 -13.10
N ILE A 86 5.35 -9.28 -12.32
CA ILE A 86 5.68 -8.66 -11.04
C ILE A 86 4.61 -9.13 -10.06
N GLU A 87 5.00 -9.75 -8.95
CA GLU A 87 4.11 -10.09 -7.84
C GLU A 87 4.39 -9.17 -6.66
N LEU A 88 3.32 -8.62 -6.08
CA LEU A 88 3.37 -7.93 -4.80
C LEU A 88 2.86 -8.86 -3.69
N TYR A 89 3.32 -8.64 -2.48
CA TYR A 89 2.82 -9.32 -1.27
C TYR A 89 2.54 -8.31 -0.17
N ASN A 90 1.42 -8.46 0.52
CA ASN A 90 1.06 -7.61 1.65
C ASN A 90 1.50 -8.28 2.96
N GLN A 91 2.55 -7.77 3.59
CA GLN A 91 3.02 -8.30 4.87
C GLN A 91 2.07 -7.95 6.04
N THR A 92 1.17 -7.00 5.86
CA THR A 92 0.23 -6.59 6.91
C THR A 92 -0.88 -7.64 7.12
N GLU A 93 -1.63 -7.50 8.20
CA GLU A 93 -2.81 -8.34 8.47
C GLU A 93 -4.10 -7.78 7.84
N GLU A 94 -4.07 -6.54 7.34
CA GLU A 94 -5.23 -5.83 6.85
C GLU A 94 -5.15 -5.66 5.33
N SER A 95 -6.30 -5.54 4.67
CA SER A 95 -6.34 -5.28 3.24
C SER A 95 -5.82 -3.87 2.91
N VAL A 96 -5.07 -3.73 1.82
CA VAL A 96 -4.51 -2.45 1.35
C VAL A 96 -5.11 -2.10 -0.01
N ASP A 97 -5.69 -0.90 -0.13
CA ASP A 97 -6.13 -0.33 -1.41
C ASP A 97 -4.93 0.24 -2.18
N LEU A 98 -4.70 -0.29 -3.38
CA LEU A 98 -3.61 0.09 -4.27
C LEU A 98 -4.02 1.19 -5.26
N SER A 99 -5.24 1.73 -5.16
CA SER A 99 -5.70 2.78 -6.05
C SER A 99 -4.80 4.03 -6.00
N GLY A 100 -4.21 4.38 -7.14
CA GLY A 100 -3.28 5.51 -7.27
C GLY A 100 -1.83 5.20 -6.89
N TRP A 101 -1.55 3.98 -6.41
CA TRP A 101 -0.19 3.47 -6.30
C TRP A 101 0.36 3.19 -7.69
N HIS A 102 1.67 3.10 -7.81
CA HIS A 102 2.34 2.87 -9.09
C HIS A 102 3.43 1.82 -8.94
N VAL A 103 3.55 0.97 -9.95
CA VAL A 103 4.78 0.23 -10.20
C VAL A 103 5.57 0.97 -11.26
N ALA A 104 6.85 1.21 -10.99
CA ALA A 104 7.80 1.74 -11.96
C ALA A 104 8.86 0.69 -12.30
N TYR A 105 9.10 0.47 -13.58
CA TYR A 105 10.08 -0.50 -14.07
C TYR A 105 11.12 0.17 -14.96
N ARG A 106 12.37 -0.27 -14.80
CA ARG A 106 13.47 0.06 -15.71
C ARG A 106 14.50 -1.07 -15.73
N SER A 107 15.02 -1.39 -16.91
CA SER A 107 16.12 -2.35 -17.07
C SER A 107 17.50 -1.70 -16.90
N SER A 108 18.53 -2.53 -16.85
CA SER A 108 19.92 -2.06 -16.98
C SER A 108 20.19 -1.41 -18.34
N GLN A 109 21.42 -0.91 -18.51
CA GLN A 109 21.92 -0.38 -19.79
C GLN A 109 21.81 -1.38 -20.94
N ASP A 110 22.08 -2.66 -20.69
CA ASP A 110 21.97 -3.73 -21.70
C ASP A 110 20.54 -4.19 -21.98
N GLY A 111 19.58 -3.89 -21.09
CA GLY A 111 18.18 -4.31 -21.23
C GLY A 111 17.30 -3.47 -22.18
N ASP A 112 17.93 -2.62 -22.99
CA ASP A 112 17.37 -1.84 -24.12
C ASP A 112 16.01 -1.14 -23.89
N HIS A 113 15.82 -0.47 -22.75
CA HIS A 113 14.63 0.35 -22.46
C HIS A 113 14.83 1.86 -22.63
N SER A 114 15.75 2.29 -23.51
CA SER A 114 16.04 3.72 -23.78
C SER A 114 16.42 4.58 -22.56
N GLY A 115 16.70 3.93 -21.42
CA GLY A 115 17.00 4.59 -20.15
C GLY A 115 15.81 5.30 -19.50
N GLN A 116 14.57 4.99 -19.87
CA GLN A 116 13.37 5.62 -19.32
C GLN A 116 12.64 4.69 -18.34
N TRP A 117 12.02 5.27 -17.32
CA TRP A 117 11.09 4.57 -16.44
C TRP A 117 9.75 4.37 -17.14
N GLN A 118 9.18 3.17 -17.02
CA GLN A 118 7.81 2.88 -17.41
C GLN A 118 6.96 2.72 -16.16
N TYR A 119 5.73 3.21 -16.21
CA TYR A 119 4.82 3.23 -15.06
C TYR A 119 3.53 2.48 -15.37
N LEU A 120 3.03 1.78 -14.37
CA LEU A 120 1.67 1.26 -14.29
C LEU A 120 1.01 1.83 -13.04
N GLU A 121 -0.05 2.60 -13.22
CA GLU A 121 -0.94 2.95 -12.10
C GLU A 121 -1.71 1.69 -11.68
N LEU A 122 -1.66 1.37 -10.38
CA LEU A 122 -2.33 0.24 -9.78
C LEU A 122 -3.76 0.59 -9.39
N SER A 123 -4.57 -0.46 -9.21
CA SER A 123 -5.94 -0.37 -8.74
C SER A 123 -6.36 -1.68 -8.08
N GLY A 124 -7.41 -1.63 -7.27
CA GLY A 124 -7.91 -2.79 -6.53
C GLY A 124 -7.25 -2.94 -5.17
N THR A 125 -7.51 -4.07 -4.53
CA THR A 125 -7.12 -4.34 -3.14
C THR A 125 -6.25 -5.58 -3.06
N ILE A 126 -5.24 -5.55 -2.20
CA ILE A 126 -4.45 -6.72 -1.80
C ILE A 126 -4.82 -7.07 -0.36
N GLU A 127 -5.35 -8.28 -0.14
CA GLU A 127 -5.70 -8.75 1.20
C GLU A 127 -4.46 -8.84 2.11
N GLY A 128 -4.67 -8.80 3.43
CA GLY A 128 -3.61 -9.09 4.40
C GLY A 128 -3.01 -10.47 4.15
N LYS A 129 -1.68 -10.59 4.15
CA LYS A 129 -0.94 -11.80 3.73
C LYS A 129 -1.27 -12.30 2.33
N GLY A 130 -1.86 -11.44 1.50
CA GLY A 130 -2.28 -11.75 0.15
C GLY A 130 -1.22 -11.40 -0.88
N TYR A 131 -1.45 -11.88 -2.11
CA TYR A 131 -0.66 -11.59 -3.29
C TYR A 131 -1.41 -10.71 -4.27
N PHE A 132 -0.69 -9.94 -5.06
CA PHE A 132 -1.23 -9.20 -6.18
C PHE A 132 -0.32 -9.35 -7.39
N LEU A 133 -0.81 -10.03 -8.42
CA LEU A 133 -0.05 -10.34 -9.62
C LEU A 133 -0.32 -9.31 -10.72
N ILE A 134 0.76 -8.67 -11.17
CA ILE A 134 0.80 -7.91 -12.41
C ILE A 134 1.40 -8.84 -13.46
N ARG A 135 0.54 -9.38 -14.33
CA ARG A 135 0.99 -10.18 -15.47
C ARG A 135 1.42 -9.22 -16.57
N CYS A 136 2.69 -9.33 -16.98
CA CYS A 136 3.30 -8.41 -17.91
C CYS A 136 3.28 -8.98 -19.35
N GLY A 137 4.08 -8.41 -20.26
CA GLY A 137 4.15 -8.84 -21.66
C GLY A 137 4.53 -10.32 -21.84
N GLU A 138 4.07 -10.91 -22.93
CA GLU A 138 4.34 -12.31 -23.31
C GLU A 138 5.84 -12.57 -23.45
N ALA A 139 6.31 -13.73 -22.98
CA ALA A 139 7.70 -14.19 -23.06
C ALA A 139 7.83 -15.56 -23.76
N GLY A 140 6.72 -16.26 -24.03
CA GLY A 140 6.68 -17.43 -24.91
C GLY A 140 7.05 -18.79 -24.29
N GLY A 141 7.31 -18.85 -22.98
CA GLY A 141 7.73 -20.07 -22.29
C GLY A 141 6.63 -21.10 -21.95
N GLU A 142 7.07 -22.29 -21.54
CA GLU A 142 6.19 -23.43 -21.21
C GLU A 142 5.48 -23.28 -19.86
N TYR A 143 6.13 -22.65 -18.86
CA TYR A 143 5.48 -22.40 -17.58
C TYR A 143 4.34 -21.39 -17.75
N GLN A 144 3.13 -21.77 -17.38
CA GLN A 144 1.95 -20.93 -17.56
C GLN A 144 1.79 -19.98 -16.37
N VAL A 145 2.02 -18.69 -16.60
CA VAL A 145 1.75 -17.64 -15.62
C VAL A 145 0.23 -17.51 -15.52
N PRO A 146 -0.35 -17.50 -14.30
CA PRO A 146 -1.79 -17.38 -14.14
C PRO A 146 -2.29 -16.01 -14.61
N GLU A 147 -3.61 -15.84 -14.64
CA GLU A 147 -4.19 -14.52 -14.88
C GLU A 147 -3.77 -13.56 -13.75
N GLY A 148 -3.34 -12.36 -14.09
CA GLY A 148 -2.98 -11.33 -13.12
C GLY A 148 -4.20 -10.60 -12.59
N ASN A 149 -4.09 -10.04 -11.39
CA ASN A 149 -5.00 -9.02 -10.88
C ASN A 149 -5.00 -7.80 -11.82
N MET A 150 -3.84 -7.48 -12.39
CA MET A 150 -3.69 -6.49 -13.45
C MET A 150 -2.82 -7.02 -14.60
N GLN A 151 -2.99 -6.40 -15.76
CA GLN A 151 -2.25 -6.70 -16.98
C GLN A 151 -1.41 -5.48 -17.36
N TRP A 152 -0.16 -5.70 -17.74
CA TRP A 152 0.72 -4.64 -18.23
C TRP A 152 1.41 -5.06 -19.53
N ASP A 153 1.15 -4.35 -20.62
CA ASP A 153 1.74 -4.64 -21.94
C ASP A 153 3.18 -4.12 -22.05
N VAL A 154 4.03 -4.53 -21.10
CA VAL A 154 5.46 -4.25 -21.05
C VAL A 154 6.18 -5.57 -20.82
N GLN A 155 7.05 -5.96 -21.74
CA GLN A 155 7.87 -7.14 -21.56
C GLN A 155 9.10 -6.78 -20.71
N LEU A 156 9.21 -7.37 -19.51
CA LEU A 156 10.36 -7.14 -18.64
C LEU A 156 11.60 -7.85 -19.21
N HIS A 157 12.74 -7.15 -19.22
CA HIS A 157 13.99 -7.62 -19.80
C HIS A 157 14.73 -8.58 -18.88
N ASN A 158 15.52 -9.49 -19.43
CA ASN A 158 16.30 -10.49 -18.70
C ASN A 158 17.76 -10.06 -18.41
N LYS A 159 18.06 -8.75 -18.44
CA LYS A 159 19.42 -8.19 -18.29
C LYS A 159 19.38 -7.06 -17.27
N GLY A 160 19.31 -7.40 -15.99
CA GLY A 160 19.23 -6.45 -14.89
C GLY A 160 17.91 -5.66 -14.84
N ILE A 161 17.27 -5.61 -13.67
CA ILE A 161 15.96 -4.99 -13.49
C ILE A 161 15.92 -4.22 -12.18
N SER A 162 15.28 -3.04 -12.20
CA SER A 162 14.70 -2.39 -11.03
C SER A 162 13.18 -2.33 -11.17
N VAL A 163 12.47 -2.80 -10.15
CA VAL A 163 11.02 -2.59 -9.99
C VAL A 163 10.81 -1.83 -8.69
N VAL A 164 10.14 -0.68 -8.77
CA VAL A 164 9.89 0.23 -7.66
C VAL A 164 8.39 0.30 -7.42
N LEU A 165 7.97 0.15 -6.16
CA LEU A 165 6.60 0.36 -5.74
C LEU A 165 6.48 1.75 -5.10
N LEU A 166 5.49 2.52 -5.56
CA LEU A 166 5.21 3.87 -5.09
C LEU A 166 3.77 3.97 -4.63
N SER A 167 3.53 4.54 -3.45
CA SER A 167 2.20 4.79 -2.89
C SER A 167 1.49 6.01 -3.50
N SER A 168 2.20 6.77 -4.35
CA SER A 168 1.66 7.84 -5.17
C SER A 168 2.54 8.06 -6.39
N TYR A 169 2.00 8.63 -7.47
CA TYR A 169 2.81 8.99 -8.63
C TYR A 169 3.89 10.01 -8.27
N THR A 170 5.15 9.60 -8.42
CA THR A 170 6.33 10.46 -8.37
C THR A 170 7.17 10.19 -9.61
N GLU A 171 7.53 11.24 -10.34
CA GLU A 171 8.41 11.12 -11.49
C GLU A 171 9.84 10.79 -11.03
N LEU A 172 10.30 9.57 -11.33
CA LEU A 172 11.66 9.13 -11.05
C LEU A 172 12.64 9.73 -12.07
N THR A 173 13.54 10.57 -11.60
CA THR A 173 14.57 11.25 -12.41
C THR A 173 15.90 10.49 -12.38
N GLU A 174 16.93 11.03 -13.04
CA GLU A 174 18.30 10.50 -12.98
C GLU A 174 18.94 10.56 -11.59
N ASP A 175 18.42 11.41 -10.70
CA ASP A 175 18.88 11.53 -9.31
C ASP A 175 18.54 10.27 -8.48
N PHE A 176 17.51 9.52 -8.90
CA PHE A 176 17.20 8.21 -8.36
C PHE A 176 18.00 7.15 -9.13
N SER A 177 19.27 6.98 -8.71
CA SER A 177 20.22 6.03 -9.28
C SER A 177 21.13 5.41 -8.20
N GLY A 178 21.62 4.19 -8.47
CA GLY A 178 22.49 3.45 -7.56
C GLY A 178 21.77 2.89 -6.33
N ALA A 179 22.52 2.73 -5.24
CA ALA A 179 21.94 2.27 -3.97
C ALA A 179 20.95 3.31 -3.40
N VAL A 180 19.77 2.86 -2.97
CA VAL A 180 18.79 3.70 -2.29
C VAL A 180 19.34 4.16 -0.93
N SER A 181 19.04 5.41 -0.60
CA SER A 181 19.43 6.10 0.63
C SER A 181 18.43 7.21 0.94
N ASP A 182 18.46 7.77 2.14
CA ASP A 182 17.62 8.92 2.51
C ASP A 182 17.79 10.13 1.58
N GLY A 183 18.93 10.24 0.88
CA GLY A 183 19.24 11.36 0.00
C GLY A 183 18.65 11.24 -1.41
N ASN A 184 18.32 10.03 -1.87
CA ASN A 184 17.78 9.79 -3.22
C ASN A 184 16.41 9.08 -3.21
N ARG A 185 15.92 8.60 -2.05
CA ARG A 185 14.60 7.98 -1.93
C ARG A 185 13.49 8.96 -2.37
N PRO A 186 12.65 8.59 -3.36
CA PRO A 186 11.61 9.47 -3.87
C PRO A 186 10.43 9.60 -2.89
N GLU A 187 9.60 10.64 -3.08
CA GLU A 187 8.32 10.75 -2.37
C GLU A 187 7.41 9.57 -2.73
N GLY A 188 6.76 9.00 -1.71
CA GLY A 188 5.86 7.87 -1.87
C GLY A 188 6.56 6.52 -2.07
N TYR A 189 7.88 6.43 -1.92
CA TYR A 189 8.61 5.17 -1.96
C TYR A 189 8.03 4.12 -1.00
N VAL A 190 7.80 2.91 -1.49
CA VAL A 190 7.33 1.79 -0.67
C VAL A 190 8.38 0.70 -0.60
N ASP A 191 8.76 0.14 -1.74
CA ASP A 191 9.74 -0.95 -1.81
C ASP A 191 10.40 -0.91 -3.20
N LEU A 192 11.58 -1.52 -3.33
CA LEU A 192 12.26 -1.76 -4.58
C LEU A 192 12.89 -3.15 -4.59
N LEU A 193 12.46 -4.01 -5.51
CA LEU A 193 13.17 -5.25 -5.82
C LEU A 193 14.01 -5.09 -7.08
N ALA A 194 15.32 -5.33 -6.96
CA ALA A 194 16.26 -5.29 -8.07
C ALA A 194 17.18 -6.50 -8.12
N VAL A 195 17.70 -6.76 -9.32
CA VAL A 195 18.61 -7.87 -9.60
C VAL A 195 19.53 -7.50 -10.75
N GLN A 196 20.80 -7.91 -10.68
CA GLN A 196 21.77 -7.77 -11.77
C GLN A 196 21.62 -8.91 -12.79
N GLY A 197 21.89 -8.62 -14.05
CA GLY A 197 22.01 -9.66 -15.07
C GLY A 197 23.12 -10.67 -14.75
N ASN A 198 22.90 -11.93 -15.13
CA ASN A 198 23.74 -13.06 -14.76
C ASN A 198 25.12 -13.13 -15.43
N ASP A 199 25.48 -12.14 -16.26
CA ASP A 199 26.82 -12.06 -16.84
C ASP A 199 27.79 -11.24 -15.96
N GLU A 200 27.33 -10.71 -14.82
CA GLU A 200 28.11 -9.91 -13.86
C GLU A 200 28.76 -8.64 -14.47
N GLU A 201 28.27 -8.21 -15.63
CA GLU A 201 28.77 -7.01 -16.30
C GLU A 201 28.19 -5.74 -15.66
N GLU A 202 28.99 -4.68 -15.59
CA GLU A 202 28.56 -3.37 -15.08
C GLU A 202 27.37 -2.81 -15.87
N THR A 203 27.31 -3.10 -17.17
CA THR A 203 26.21 -2.72 -18.06
C THR A 203 24.91 -3.50 -17.78
N GLN A 204 24.98 -4.56 -16.96
CA GLN A 204 23.86 -5.35 -16.46
C GLN A 204 23.45 -5.00 -15.03
N MET A 205 24.10 -4.02 -14.42
CA MET A 205 23.66 -3.49 -13.13
C MET A 205 22.29 -2.82 -13.25
N PRO A 206 21.35 -3.13 -12.35
CA PRO A 206 20.09 -2.42 -12.30
C PRO A 206 20.34 -0.92 -12.02
N PRO A 207 19.56 -0.02 -12.63
CA PRO A 207 19.78 1.42 -12.47
C PRO A 207 19.62 1.90 -11.02
N VAL A 208 18.81 1.20 -10.23
CA VAL A 208 18.60 1.44 -8.80
C VAL A 208 18.46 0.11 -8.07
N TYR A 209 18.93 0.04 -6.83
CA TYR A 209 18.79 -1.13 -5.97
C TYR A 209 18.82 -0.75 -4.49
N GLU A 210 18.29 -1.60 -3.63
CA GLU A 210 18.43 -1.48 -2.18
C GLU A 210 19.66 -2.26 -1.72
N GLY A 211 20.49 -1.67 -0.86
CA GLY A 211 21.66 -2.33 -0.28
C GLY A 211 22.64 -2.84 -1.33
N SER A 212 22.53 -4.12 -1.69
CA SER A 212 23.31 -4.80 -2.72
C SER A 212 22.42 -5.68 -3.62
N VAL A 213 22.97 -6.21 -4.72
CA VAL A 213 22.23 -7.06 -5.67
C VAL A 213 22.97 -8.34 -6.00
N GLY A 214 22.21 -9.43 -6.18
CA GLY A 214 22.69 -10.67 -6.78
C GLY A 214 22.73 -10.61 -8.30
N ALA A 215 23.64 -11.36 -8.91
CA ALA A 215 23.79 -11.49 -10.37
C ALA A 215 23.06 -12.75 -10.88
N ASP A 216 21.76 -12.80 -10.64
CA ASP A 216 20.96 -14.01 -10.87
C ASP A 216 20.03 -13.91 -12.07
N GLN A 217 19.82 -12.71 -12.60
CA GLN A 217 18.75 -12.50 -13.57
C GLN A 217 19.05 -13.14 -14.91
N SER A 218 18.10 -13.94 -15.39
CA SER A 218 18.16 -14.57 -16.71
C SER A 218 16.76 -14.88 -17.21
N LYS A 219 16.63 -15.22 -18.49
CA LYS A 219 15.35 -15.62 -19.09
C LYS A 219 14.69 -16.86 -18.46
N LYS A 220 15.40 -17.59 -17.60
CA LYS A 220 14.88 -18.78 -16.93
C LYS A 220 14.50 -18.53 -15.47
N LYS A 221 15.03 -17.46 -14.88
CA LYS A 221 15.04 -17.28 -13.44
C LYS A 221 14.21 -16.07 -13.06
N ALA A 222 13.49 -16.18 -11.97
CA ALA A 222 12.98 -15.04 -11.22
C ALA A 222 13.81 -14.87 -9.95
N VAL A 223 13.85 -13.65 -9.44
CA VAL A 223 14.18 -13.42 -8.02
C VAL A 223 12.89 -13.25 -7.24
N ARG A 224 12.82 -13.88 -6.07
CA ARG A 224 11.70 -13.87 -5.14
C ARG A 224 12.22 -13.51 -3.76
N ARG A 225 11.50 -12.71 -2.97
CA ARG A 225 11.84 -12.45 -1.57
C ARG A 225 11.81 -13.77 -0.77
N ASP A 226 12.83 -14.03 0.02
CA ASP A 226 12.92 -15.19 0.89
C ASP A 226 12.06 -14.97 2.14
N ASN A 227 11.05 -15.82 2.33
CA ASN A 227 10.09 -15.71 3.43
C ASN A 227 9.45 -14.30 3.55
N PHE A 228 9.25 -13.62 2.42
CA PHE A 228 8.68 -12.26 2.37
C PHE A 228 9.49 -11.23 3.15
N THR A 229 10.78 -11.48 3.36
CA THR A 229 11.67 -10.59 4.11
C THR A 229 12.05 -9.39 3.26
N ASP A 230 12.05 -8.21 3.86
CA ASP A 230 12.64 -7.01 3.28
C ASP A 230 13.48 -6.28 4.33
N THR A 231 14.76 -6.09 4.05
CA THR A 231 15.75 -5.42 4.90
C THR A 231 16.39 -4.21 4.22
N ASP A 232 15.81 -3.72 3.12
CA ASP A 232 16.44 -2.76 2.20
C ASP A 232 17.79 -3.30 1.64
N ASP A 233 17.95 -4.62 1.46
CA ASP A 233 19.11 -5.21 0.78
C ASP A 233 18.68 -6.37 -0.14
N ASN A 234 18.58 -6.09 -1.44
CA ASN A 234 18.01 -7.03 -2.39
C ASN A 234 18.79 -8.35 -2.49
N ALA A 235 20.12 -8.35 -2.30
CA ALA A 235 20.90 -9.59 -2.32
C ALA A 235 20.77 -10.42 -1.04
N ALA A 236 20.46 -9.78 0.08
CA ALA A 236 20.28 -10.46 1.37
C ALA A 236 18.92 -11.17 1.44
N ASP A 237 17.93 -10.62 0.75
CA ASP A 237 16.53 -10.98 0.93
C ASP A 237 15.95 -11.85 -0.19
N THR A 238 16.75 -12.29 -1.16
CA THR A 238 16.23 -12.98 -2.35
C THR A 238 16.70 -14.41 -2.51
N VAL A 239 15.80 -15.23 -3.05
CA VAL A 239 16.04 -16.56 -3.58
C VAL A 239 15.70 -16.60 -5.06
N VAL A 240 16.30 -17.57 -5.77
CA VAL A 240 16.12 -17.76 -7.20
C VAL A 240 15.13 -18.88 -7.47
N ILE A 241 14.13 -18.60 -8.31
CA ILE A 241 13.19 -19.60 -8.83
C ILE A 241 13.49 -19.84 -10.30
N ASP A 242 13.86 -21.06 -10.68
CA ASP A 242 14.15 -21.45 -12.08
C ASP A 242 12.91 -22.07 -12.74
N TYR A 243 12.28 -21.32 -13.64
CA TYR A 243 11.10 -21.73 -14.39
C TYR A 243 11.39 -22.69 -15.55
N SER A 244 12.66 -23.05 -15.79
CA SER A 244 13.00 -24.13 -16.74
C SER A 244 12.91 -25.53 -16.12
N ASP A 245 12.76 -25.61 -14.80
CA ASP A 245 12.43 -26.81 -14.06
C ASP A 245 10.98 -26.73 -13.52
N PRO A 246 10.38 -27.84 -13.05
CA PRO A 246 9.12 -27.78 -12.32
C PRO A 246 9.23 -26.86 -11.10
N VAL A 247 8.29 -25.91 -10.99
CA VAL A 247 8.19 -24.98 -9.87
C VAL A 247 7.04 -25.40 -8.97
N GLU A 248 7.31 -25.57 -7.68
CA GLU A 248 6.28 -25.81 -6.68
C GLU A 248 5.32 -24.62 -6.60
N GLU A 249 4.03 -24.89 -6.40
CA GLU A 249 2.96 -23.89 -6.49
C GLU A 249 3.22 -22.66 -5.60
N GLU A 250 3.65 -22.88 -4.36
CA GLU A 250 3.98 -21.83 -3.37
C GLU A 250 5.08 -20.84 -3.80
N ASN A 251 5.92 -21.23 -4.77
CA ASN A 251 7.06 -20.45 -5.25
C ASN A 251 6.78 -19.75 -6.59
N GLY A 252 5.67 -20.11 -7.24
CA GLY A 252 5.20 -19.48 -8.47
C GLY A 252 4.50 -18.13 -8.21
N PRO A 253 4.12 -17.41 -9.27
CA PRO A 253 3.23 -16.27 -9.17
C PRO A 253 1.78 -16.70 -8.83
N HIS A 254 1.11 -15.93 -7.99
CA HIS A 254 -0.23 -16.17 -7.48
C HIS A 254 -1.19 -15.15 -8.07
N GLY A 255 -2.06 -15.59 -8.98
CA GLY A 255 -3.14 -14.76 -9.50
C GLY A 255 -4.28 -14.56 -8.48
N PRO A 256 -5.37 -13.88 -8.87
CA PRO A 256 -6.52 -13.62 -8.00
C PRO A 256 -7.18 -14.87 -7.38
N ALA A 257 -6.97 -16.04 -7.99
CA ALA A 257 -7.50 -17.31 -7.47
C ALA A 257 -6.62 -17.92 -6.36
N GLY A 258 -5.36 -17.51 -6.24
CA GLY A 258 -4.43 -17.97 -5.20
C GLY A 258 -4.23 -16.97 -4.05
N SER A 259 -4.77 -15.75 -4.16
CA SER A 259 -4.83 -14.78 -3.07
C SER A 259 -5.86 -15.23 -2.04
N GLY A 260 -5.45 -16.12 -1.13
CA GLY A 260 -6.31 -16.68 -0.08
C GLY A 260 -5.75 -17.96 0.55
N ASP A 261 -4.85 -18.65 -0.15
CA ASP A 261 -4.16 -19.81 0.39
C ASP A 261 -2.90 -19.36 1.15
N VAL A 262 -3.11 -19.00 2.42
CA VAL A 262 -2.02 -18.87 3.39
C VAL A 262 -1.28 -20.22 3.45
N PRO A 263 0.06 -20.27 3.38
CA PRO A 263 0.80 -21.50 3.63
C PRO A 263 0.34 -22.11 4.97
N ASP A 264 -0.19 -23.32 4.93
CA ASP A 264 -0.63 -24.09 6.10
C ASP A 264 0.56 -24.24 7.07
N ASP A 265 0.62 -23.40 8.11
CA ASP A 265 1.62 -23.48 9.18
C ASP A 265 1.37 -24.69 10.11
N GLY A 266 0.47 -25.60 9.72
CA GLY A 266 0.05 -26.76 10.49
C GLY A 266 -0.72 -26.38 11.75
N LYS A 267 -1.10 -25.10 11.92
CA LYS A 267 -2.06 -24.72 12.95
C LYS A 267 -3.44 -24.72 12.34
N GLU A 268 -4.24 -25.64 12.85
CA GLU A 268 -5.69 -25.63 12.66
C GLU A 268 -6.19 -24.19 12.84
N PRO A 269 -6.94 -23.61 11.88
CA PRO A 269 -7.38 -22.23 11.98
C PRO A 269 -8.14 -22.08 13.29
N GLU A 270 -7.55 -21.30 14.20
CA GLU A 270 -8.19 -20.96 15.46
C GLU A 270 -9.52 -20.33 15.09
N THR A 271 -10.62 -20.92 15.55
CA THR A 271 -11.96 -20.41 15.29
C THR A 271 -11.95 -18.94 15.68
N PRO A 272 -12.30 -17.99 14.79
CA PRO A 272 -12.15 -16.57 15.07
C PRO A 272 -12.82 -16.29 16.41
N VAL A 273 -12.01 -15.92 17.39
CA VAL A 273 -12.51 -15.55 18.71
C VAL A 273 -13.42 -14.36 18.48
N SER A 274 -14.70 -14.52 18.80
CA SER A 274 -15.64 -13.41 18.72
C SER A 274 -15.03 -12.24 19.51
N PRO A 275 -14.84 -11.06 18.90
CA PRO A 275 -14.14 -9.98 19.57
C PRO A 275 -14.82 -9.67 20.91
N VAL A 276 -14.04 -9.64 21.99
CA VAL A 276 -14.55 -9.23 23.29
C VAL A 276 -14.68 -7.72 23.25
N TYR A 277 -15.90 -7.24 23.11
CA TYR A 277 -16.13 -5.81 23.07
C TYR A 277 -16.14 -5.20 24.48
N THR A 278 -15.34 -4.15 24.67
CA THR A 278 -15.41 -3.32 25.88
C THR A 278 -16.54 -2.29 25.76
N GLN A 279 -17.21 -1.99 26.88
CA GLN A 279 -18.22 -0.91 26.96
C GLN A 279 -17.62 0.44 27.41
N THR A 280 -16.31 0.43 27.69
CA THR A 280 -15.53 1.54 28.24
C THR A 280 -14.31 1.80 27.37
N GLY A 281 -13.72 2.98 27.50
CA GLY A 281 -12.45 3.32 26.85
C GLY A 281 -11.34 2.31 27.15
N PHE A 282 -10.36 2.24 26.24
CA PHE A 282 -9.24 1.30 26.30
C PHE A 282 -8.34 1.49 27.53
N ASP A 283 -8.38 2.67 28.15
CA ASP A 283 -7.64 3.02 29.36
C ASP A 283 -8.61 3.55 30.43
N ALA A 284 -8.71 2.82 31.55
CA ALA A 284 -9.58 3.16 32.68
C ALA A 284 -9.12 4.43 33.43
N ASP A 285 -7.87 4.84 33.25
CA ASP A 285 -7.26 6.01 33.90
C ASP A 285 -7.14 7.21 32.94
N ALA A 286 -7.61 7.07 31.69
CA ALA A 286 -7.63 8.17 30.74
C ALA A 286 -8.45 9.36 31.27
N LYS A 287 -7.91 10.56 31.08
CA LYS A 287 -8.58 11.83 31.44
C LYS A 287 -9.91 12.03 30.70
N VAL A 288 -10.05 11.39 29.54
CA VAL A 288 -11.28 11.34 28.75
C VAL A 288 -11.75 9.89 28.75
N GLN A 289 -12.89 9.66 29.38
CA GLN A 289 -13.53 8.35 29.41
C GLN A 289 -14.55 8.28 28.27
N LEU A 290 -14.38 7.29 27.39
CA LEU A 290 -15.37 6.97 26.36
C LEU A 290 -16.37 5.97 26.94
N LYS A 291 -17.66 6.25 26.73
CA LYS A 291 -18.75 5.34 27.07
C LYS A 291 -19.46 4.95 25.79
N LEU A 292 -19.55 3.66 25.53
CA LEU A 292 -20.38 3.14 24.44
C LEU A 292 -21.86 3.39 24.77
N THR A 293 -22.55 4.20 23.97
CA THR A 293 -23.98 4.53 24.19
C THR A 293 -24.93 3.69 23.35
N GLY A 294 -24.44 3.09 22.27
CA GLY A 294 -25.23 2.24 21.38
C GLY A 294 -24.35 1.42 20.45
N ARG A 295 -24.87 0.29 19.98
CA ARG A 295 -24.28 -0.53 18.94
C ARG A 295 -25.38 -1.04 18.03
N VAL A 296 -25.09 -1.07 16.74
CA VAL A 296 -25.91 -1.74 15.73
C VAL A 296 -25.03 -2.78 15.04
N THR A 297 -25.62 -3.93 14.74
CA THR A 297 -24.97 -5.00 13.98
C THR A 297 -25.61 -5.02 12.60
N VAL A 298 -24.81 -4.81 11.55
CA VAL A 298 -25.29 -4.61 10.18
C VAL A 298 -25.11 -5.85 9.30
N GLY A 299 -25.06 -7.03 9.95
CA GLY A 299 -24.91 -8.36 9.34
C GLY A 299 -23.82 -9.18 10.05
N THR A 300 -23.38 -10.28 9.44
CA THR A 300 -22.42 -11.22 10.05
C THR A 300 -21.15 -11.29 9.21
N ALA A 301 -19.98 -11.01 9.79
CA ALA A 301 -18.71 -11.13 9.09
C ALA A 301 -18.50 -12.58 8.62
N ASN A 302 -17.96 -12.76 7.42
CA ASN A 302 -17.60 -14.06 6.87
C ASN A 302 -16.14 -14.06 6.41
N ALA A 303 -15.70 -15.17 5.83
CA ALA A 303 -14.33 -15.34 5.34
C ALA A 303 -13.96 -14.39 4.16
N ASP A 304 -14.95 -13.71 3.56
CA ASP A 304 -14.77 -12.85 2.39
C ASP A 304 -14.67 -11.35 2.74
N GLY A 305 -14.65 -10.97 4.02
CA GLY A 305 -14.44 -9.58 4.47
C GLY A 305 -15.52 -9.01 5.41
N GLY A 306 -15.20 -7.84 5.97
CA GLY A 306 -16.03 -7.13 6.95
C GLY A 306 -17.35 -6.61 6.37
N VAL A 307 -18.42 -6.66 7.17
CA VAL A 307 -19.80 -6.36 6.73
C VAL A 307 -20.09 -4.87 6.62
N ALA A 308 -19.35 -4.01 7.33
CA ALA A 308 -19.73 -2.61 7.52
C ALA A 308 -18.51 -1.68 7.55
N GLU A 309 -18.52 -0.69 6.66
CA GLU A 309 -17.62 0.46 6.69
C GLU A 309 -18.44 1.71 7.05
N ILE A 310 -18.02 2.44 8.09
CA ILE A 310 -18.74 3.64 8.54
C ILE A 310 -18.22 4.84 7.76
N VAL A 311 -19.07 5.46 6.95
CA VAL A 311 -18.62 6.49 6.01
C VAL A 311 -18.94 7.91 6.49
N ALA A 312 -19.97 8.11 7.33
CA ALA A 312 -20.25 9.43 7.91
C ALA A 312 -21.30 9.42 9.03
N TYR A 313 -21.21 10.40 9.95
CA TYR A 313 -22.30 10.82 10.84
C TYR A 313 -22.66 12.28 10.58
N ASN A 314 -23.95 12.57 10.41
CA ASN A 314 -24.45 13.93 10.25
C ASN A 314 -25.20 14.39 11.51
N ALA A 315 -24.60 15.33 12.23
CA ALA A 315 -25.17 15.86 13.48
C ALA A 315 -26.41 16.74 13.28
N ASP A 316 -26.62 17.30 12.08
CA ASP A 316 -27.77 18.18 11.79
C ASP A 316 -29.06 17.38 11.63
N ASN A 317 -28.97 16.15 11.11
CA ASN A 317 -30.12 15.26 10.91
C ASN A 317 -30.13 14.03 11.84
N GLY A 318 -29.06 13.80 12.60
CA GLY A 318 -28.94 12.69 13.53
C GLY A 318 -28.83 11.32 12.85
N LYS A 319 -28.29 11.26 11.62
CA LYS A 319 -28.16 10.00 10.86
C LYS A 319 -26.71 9.59 10.69
N ALA A 320 -26.44 8.30 10.86
CA ALA A 320 -25.20 7.65 10.48
C ALA A 320 -25.41 6.83 9.20
N TYR A 321 -24.40 6.85 8.33
CA TYR A 321 -24.43 6.23 7.00
C TYR A 321 -23.35 5.16 6.95
N VAL A 322 -23.77 3.91 6.72
CA VAL A 322 -22.91 2.73 6.73
C VAL A 322 -23.01 2.06 5.37
N VAL A 323 -21.87 1.84 4.72
CA VAL A 323 -21.82 1.08 3.48
C VAL A 323 -21.62 -0.38 3.85
N ASN A 324 -22.56 -1.22 3.42
CA ASN A 324 -22.45 -2.67 3.53
C ASN A 324 -21.70 -3.18 2.30
N GLY A 325 -20.43 -3.54 2.50
CA GLY A 325 -19.56 -4.03 1.42
C GLY A 325 -19.98 -5.38 0.85
N GLN A 326 -20.71 -6.20 1.61
CA GLN A 326 -21.17 -7.52 1.18
C GLN A 326 -22.44 -7.42 0.31
N GLU A 327 -23.39 -6.58 0.69
CA GLU A 327 -24.66 -6.43 -0.03
C GLU A 327 -24.64 -5.27 -1.05
N GLY A 328 -23.62 -4.41 -1.01
CA GLY A 328 -23.53 -3.22 -1.87
C GLY A 328 -24.61 -2.19 -1.55
N HIS A 329 -25.10 -2.18 -0.31
CA HIS A 329 -26.20 -1.33 0.15
C HIS A 329 -25.71 -0.25 1.12
N LEU A 330 -26.46 0.86 1.16
CA LEU A 330 -26.25 1.94 2.11
C LEU A 330 -27.27 1.80 3.24
N ASP A 331 -26.82 1.42 4.42
CA ASP A 331 -27.63 1.40 5.63
C ASP A 331 -27.66 2.79 6.27
N VAL A 332 -28.87 3.27 6.55
CA VAL A 332 -29.10 4.54 7.23
C VAL A 332 -29.55 4.24 8.65
N ILE A 333 -28.81 4.75 9.63
CA ILE A 333 -29.05 4.52 11.05
C ILE A 333 -29.44 5.83 11.71
N ASP A 334 -30.60 5.84 12.36
CA ASP A 334 -31.01 6.94 13.24
C ASP A 334 -30.23 6.88 14.55
N VAL A 335 -29.50 7.96 14.83
CA VAL A 335 -28.78 8.20 16.08
C VAL A 335 -29.64 9.12 16.96
N ARG A 336 -30.29 8.53 17.95
CA ARG A 336 -31.13 9.29 18.89
C ARG A 336 -30.27 10.08 19.87
N LYS A 337 -30.86 11.10 20.49
CA LYS A 337 -30.19 11.98 21.48
C LYS A 337 -29.66 11.23 22.72
N ASP A 338 -30.22 10.06 23.02
CA ASP A 338 -29.76 9.19 24.10
C ASP A 338 -28.64 8.22 23.67
N GLY A 339 -28.22 8.28 22.40
CA GLY A 339 -27.21 7.43 21.80
C GLY A 339 -27.73 6.07 21.34
N SER A 340 -29.04 5.80 21.43
CA SER A 340 -29.63 4.60 20.85
C SER A 340 -29.65 4.68 19.32
N LEU A 341 -29.47 3.52 18.68
CA LEU A 341 -29.38 3.37 17.24
C LEU A 341 -30.59 2.58 16.73
N GLU A 342 -31.18 3.00 15.61
CA GLU A 342 -32.25 2.29 14.90
C GLU A 342 -31.94 2.28 13.40
N THR A 343 -31.87 1.10 12.78
CA THR A 343 -31.68 0.98 11.34
C THR A 343 -32.98 1.28 10.62
N GLU A 344 -32.99 2.25 9.70
CA GLU A 344 -34.09 2.39 8.75
C GLU A 344 -34.01 1.24 7.76
N SER A 345 -35.01 0.34 7.74
CA SER A 345 -35.09 -0.69 6.71
C SER A 345 -35.34 -0.02 5.35
N THR A 346 -34.40 -0.14 4.42
CA THR A 346 -34.63 0.14 2.98
C THR A 346 -35.11 -1.08 2.23
#